data_AF-A0A6P0TQR0-F1
#
_entry.id   AF-A0A6P0TQR0-F1
#
_cell.length_a   1.000
_cell.length_b   1.000
_cell.length_c   1.000
_cell.angle_alpha   90.00
_cell.angle_beta   90.00
_cell.angle_gamma   90.00
#
_symmetry.space_group_name_H-M   'P 1'
#
loop_
_entity.id
_entity.type
_entity.pdbx_description
1 polymer ?
#
loop_
_entity_poly.entity_id
_entity_poly.type
_entity_poly.pdbx_seq_one_letter_code
_entity_poly.pdbx_strand_id
1 'polypeptide(L)' 'MNEKKIICIDASFIIRLAISGTEVPSFSNLWTQWELQGYSKIAPTLFYYEVTNAFHRYVISGLLTSE' A
#
# COMPACT_ATOMS: atom_id res chain seq x y z
N MET A 1 1.90 -23.64 -19.27
CA MET A 1 1.53 -23.14 -17.92
C MET A 1 1.69 -21.64 -17.94
N ASN A 2 0.62 -20.88 -17.73
CA ASN A 2 0.72 -19.42 -17.60
C ASN A 2 1.39 -19.14 -16.24
N GLU A 3 2.56 -18.50 -16.25
CA GLU A 3 3.28 -18.18 -15.02
C GLU A 3 2.42 -17.20 -14.19
N LYS A 4 2.04 -17.61 -12.97
CA LYS A 4 1.21 -16.77 -12.11
C LYS A 4 2.09 -15.65 -11.56
N LYS A 5 1.89 -14.45 -12.10
CA LYS A 5 2.57 -13.24 -11.65
C LYS A 5 2.01 -12.80 -10.30
N ILE A 6 2.78 -12.95 -9.23
CA ILE A 6 2.38 -12.58 -7.87
C ILE A 6 3.29 -11.46 -7.37
N ILE A 7 2.69 -10.44 -6.76
CA ILE A 7 3.42 -9.40 -6.02
C ILE A 7 2.92 -9.40 -4.58
N CYS A 8 3.86 -9.44 -3.65
CA CYS A 8 3.60 -9.23 -2.24
C CYS A 8 3.65 -7.73 -1.93
N ILE A 9 2.57 -7.20 -1.38
CA ILE A 9 2.41 -5.79 -1.04
C ILE A 9 2.85 -5.59 0.40
N ASP A 10 3.84 -4.72 0.59
CA ASP A 10 4.29 -4.27 1.90
C ASP A 10 3.33 -3.18 2.45
N ALA A 11 3.21 -3.10 3.78
CA ALA A 11 2.39 -2.08 4.44
C ALA A 11 2.79 -0.65 4.01
N SER A 12 4.09 -0.37 3.86
CA SER A 12 4.59 0.94 3.44
C SER A 12 4.04 1.38 2.07
N PHE A 13 3.83 0.45 1.14
CA PHE A 13 3.27 0.76 -0.18
C PHE A 13 1.84 1.28 -0.05
N ILE A 14 1.00 0.58 0.72
CA ILE A 14 -0.40 1.00 0.93
C ILE A 14 -0.49 2.27 1.76
N ILE A 15 0.39 2.46 2.74
CA ILE A 15 0.47 3.71 3.50
C ILE A 15 0.75 4.89 2.56
N ARG A 16 1.70 4.75 1.62
CA ARG A 16 2.01 5.79 0.62
C ARG A 16 0.88 6.01 -0.39
N LEU A 17 0.14 4.97 -0.75
CA LEU A 17 -1.01 5.07 -1.64
C LEU A 17 -2.22 5.76 -0.95
N ALA A 18 -2.40 5.52 0.35
CA ALA A 18 -3.55 6.01 1.12
C ALA A 18 -3.37 7.44 1.64
N ILE A 19 -2.14 7.90 1.85
CA ILE A 19 -1.86 9.27 2.29
C ILE A 19 -1.65 10.17 1.08
N SER A 20 -2.46 11.22 0.97
CA SER A 20 -2.31 12.27 -0.04
C SER A 20 -0.90 12.88 0.01
N GLY A 21 -0.23 13.00 -1.14
CA GLY A 21 1.13 13.52 -1.22
C GLY A 21 1.70 13.49 -2.62
N THR A 22 2.91 14.05 -2.79
CA THR A 22 3.61 14.15 -4.08
C THR A 22 4.01 12.81 -4.67
N GLU A 23 4.13 11.76 -3.84
CA GLU A 23 4.52 10.41 -4.25
C GLU A 23 3.32 9.57 -4.73
N VAL A 24 2.08 9.95 -4.39
CA VAL A 24 0.86 9.21 -4.73
C VAL A 24 0.75 8.86 -6.22
N PRO A 25 1.08 9.75 -7.18
CA PRO A 25 1.05 9.40 -8.60
C PRO A 25 1.94 8.21 -8.95
N SER A 26 3.12 8.07 -8.35
CA SER A 26 4.03 6.96 -8.63
C SER A 26 3.50 5.62 -8.10
N PHE A 27 2.96 5.61 -6.88
CA PHE A 27 2.38 4.40 -6.28
C PHE A 27 1.08 3.98 -6.98
N SER A 28 0.23 4.95 -7.35
CA SER A 28 -1.00 4.70 -8.12
C SER A 28 -0.72 4.17 -9.53
N ASN A 29 0.32 4.70 -10.20
CA ASN A 29 0.76 4.20 -11.51
C ASN A 29 1.25 2.76 -11.43
N LEU A 30 2.07 2.41 -10.43
CA LEU A 30 2.53 1.03 -10.23
C LEU A 30 1.36 0.08 -9.96
N TRP A 31 0.43 0.48 -9.09
CA TRP A 31 -0.77 -0.29 -8.81
C TRP A 31 -1.57 -0.58 -10.08
N THR A 32 -1.79 0.45 -10.90
CA THR A 32 -2.50 0.37 -12.18
C THR A 32 -1.77 -0.53 -13.18
N GLN A 33 -0.44 -0.40 -13.29
CA GLN A 33 0.37 -1.25 -14.17
C GLN A 33 0.29 -2.72 -13.78
N TRP A 34 0.35 -3.03 -12.48
CA TRP A 34 0.22 -4.40 -12.00
C TRP A 34 -1.16 -4.99 -12.28
N GLU A 35 -2.22 -4.19 -12.17
CA GLU A 35 -3.57 -4.59 -12.57
C GLU A 35 -3.63 -4.91 -14.07
N LEU A 36 -3.17 -3.99 -14.93
CA LEU A 36 -3.16 -4.16 -16.38
C LEU A 36 -2.30 -5.35 -16.85
N GLN A 37 -1.24 -5.68 -16.12
CA GLN A 37 -0.35 -6.80 -16.42
C GLN A 37 -0.81 -8.13 -15.79
N GLY A 38 -1.94 -8.14 -15.07
CA GLY A 38 -2.55 -9.36 -14.51
C GLY A 38 -1.84 -9.91 -13.27
N TYR A 39 -1.18 -9.06 -12.47
CA TYR A 39 -0.55 -9.49 -11.23
C TYR A 39 -1.58 -9.74 -10.13
N SER A 40 -1.46 -10.89 -9.48
CA SER A 40 -2.14 -11.19 -8.23
C SER A 40 -1.41 -10.52 -7.08
N LYS A 41 -2.10 -9.62 -6.37
CA LYS A 41 -1.57 -8.91 -5.21
C LYS A 41 -1.90 -9.70 -3.95
N ILE A 42 -0.87 -10.07 -3.20
CA ILE A 42 -0.98 -10.70 -1.88
C ILE A 42 -0.34 -9.80 -0.84
N ALA A 43 -0.50 -10.09 0.44
CA ALA A 43 0.17 -9.37 1.52
C ALA A 43 0.55 -10.32 2.67
N PRO A 44 1.50 -9.95 3.53
CA PRO A 44 1.83 -10.72 4.73
C PRO A 44 0.64 -10.85 5.70
N THR A 45 0.64 -11.87 6.55
CA THR A 45 -0.47 -12.12 7.51
C THR A 45 -0.74 -10.94 8.44
N LEU A 46 0.31 -10.20 8.83
CA LEU A 46 0.22 -9.05 9.74
C LEU A 46 -0.07 -7.73 9.03
N PHE A 47 -0.38 -7.75 7.72
CA PHE A 47 -0.55 -6.57 6.90
C PHE A 47 -1.53 -5.54 7.51
N TYR A 48 -2.70 -5.99 7.97
CA TYR A 48 -3.67 -5.10 8.61
C TYR A 48 -3.13 -4.47 9.89
N TYR A 49 -2.44 -5.27 10.73
CA TYR A 49 -1.83 -4.75 11.95
C TYR A 49 -0.78 -3.68 11.65
N GLU A 50 0.09 -3.91 10.67
CA GLU A 50 1.15 -2.98 10.30
C GLU A 50 0.60 -1.67 9.74
N VAL A 51 -0.40 -1.73 8.86
CA VAL A 51 -1.06 -0.54 8.30
C VAL A 51 -1.77 0.25 9.40
N THR A 52 -2.58 -0.41 10.23
CA THR A 52 -3.30 0.25 11.32
C THR A 52 -2.34 0.86 12.34
N ASN A 53 -1.29 0.13 12.73
CA ASN A 53 -0.30 0.63 13.67
C ASN A 53 0.46 1.84 13.10
N ALA A 54 0.80 1.84 11.82
CA ALA A 54 1.45 2.98 11.18
C ALA A 54 0.55 4.23 11.19
N PHE A 55 -0.72 4.12 10.79
CA PHE A 55 -1.65 5.25 10.84
C PHE A 55 -1.89 5.74 12.26
N HIS A 56 -2.06 4.83 13.23
CA HIS A 56 -2.18 5.19 14.63
C HIS A 56 -0.96 6.01 15.12
N ARG A 57 0.26 5.59 14.75
CA ARG A 57 1.48 6.33 15.07
C ARG A 57 1.55 7.69 14.38
N TYR A 58 1.08 7.80 13.14
CA TYR A 58 1.02 9.09 12.43
C TYR A 58 0.01 10.05 13.05
N VAL A 59 -1.11 9.54 13.56
CA VAL A 59 -2.08 10.34 14.32
C VAL A 59 -1.46 10.82 15.64
N ILE A 60 -0.84 9.92 16.41
CA ILE A 60 -0.16 10.29 17.68
C ILE A 60 0.95 11.32 17.44
N SER A 61 1.68 11.22 16.32
CA SER A 61 2.75 12.17 15.99
C SER A 61 2.25 13.47 15.36
N GLY A 62 0.95 13.62 15.10
CA GLY A 62 0.37 14.77 14.40
C GLY A 62 0.75 14.85 12.90
N LEU A 63 1.28 13.77 12.32
CA LEU A 63 1.60 13.70 10.89
C LEU A 63 0.35 13.44 10.03
N LEU A 64 -0.66 12.82 10.63
CA LEU A 64 -1.99 12.64 10.06
C LEU A 64 -3.01 13.20 11.06
N THR A 65 -4.01 13.92 10.57
CA THR A 65 -5.19 14.25 11.38
C THR A 65 -6.20 13.11 11.23
N SER A 66 -6.70 12.59 12.35
CA SER A 66 -7.97 11.87 12.31
C SER A 66 -9.06 12.90 12.00
N GLU A 67 -9.71 12.78 10.85
CA GLU A 67 -10.96 13.51 10.58
C GLU A 67 -12.03 13.18 11.63
#